data_AF-A0A7W4GD62-F1
#
_entry.id   AF-A0A7W4GD62-F1
#
_cell.length_a   1.000
_cell.length_b   1.000
_cell.length_c   1.000
_cell.angle_alpha   90.00
_cell.angle_beta   90.00
_cell.angle_gamma   90.00
#
_symmetry.space_group_name_H-M   'P 1'
#
loop_
_entity.id
_entity.type
_entity.pdbx_description
1 polymer ?
#
loop_
_entity_poly.entity_id
_entity_poly.type
_entity_poly.pdbx_seq_one_letter_code
_entity_poly.pdbx_strand_id
1 'polypeptide(L)'
;MNSLIEITAAEIQELANVEPKQASKRFELIATSMSDDQLVEVIEKMDIVTLTQINSQHDISCPSIMSELMTPEQIRDIVCQQPLYWEEKIKSNAEELMQHTFDFMTYLIRIQDSEEKQTAILECLAEDPAALFYLSIPFIELILGGSSGDDDEINDTFDDEADEETVGYSDWQADEEAHSLSIDDPRSLLALIRDRAPNVEKAIKNMLRNTGSDWQLIISQFASELVIQAKEKNQVTDEYAEVDDMFSFLD
;
A
#
# COMPACT_ATOMS: atom_id res chain seq x y z
N MET A 1 20.48 27.00 2.63
CA MET A 1 20.03 25.62 2.85
C MET A 1 18.88 25.27 1.91
N ASN A 2 17.81 26.07 1.79
CA ASN A 2 16.71 25.81 0.83
C ASN A 2 17.18 25.53 -0.61
N SER A 3 18.17 26.29 -1.11
CA SER A 3 18.72 26.05 -2.46
C SER A 3 19.38 24.68 -2.62
N LEU A 4 19.94 24.06 -1.56
CA LEU A 4 20.54 22.73 -1.67
C LEU A 4 19.45 21.65 -1.70
N ILE A 5 18.41 21.80 -0.87
CA ILE A 5 17.26 20.88 -0.81
C ILE A 5 16.53 20.85 -2.15
N GLU A 6 16.24 22.01 -2.72
CA GLU A 6 15.57 22.12 -4.02
C GLU A 6 16.40 21.53 -5.16
N ILE A 7 17.72 21.81 -5.19
CA ILE A 7 18.62 21.24 -6.19
C ILE A 7 18.68 19.71 -6.05
N THR A 8 18.76 19.21 -4.82
CA THR A 8 18.78 17.77 -4.55
C THR A 8 17.50 17.09 -4.99
N ALA A 9 16.33 17.65 -4.65
CA ALA A 9 15.05 17.10 -5.08
C ALA A 9 14.93 17.08 -6.62
N ALA A 10 15.30 18.18 -7.29
CA ALA A 10 15.30 18.26 -8.75
C ALA A 10 16.26 17.26 -9.40
N GLU A 11 17.47 17.11 -8.85
CA GLU A 11 18.45 16.12 -9.35
C GLU A 11 17.91 14.70 -9.25
N ILE A 12 17.26 14.34 -8.13
CA ILE A 12 16.67 13.00 -7.95
C ILE A 12 15.51 12.78 -8.92
N GLN A 13 14.66 13.78 -9.13
CA GLN A 13 13.54 13.70 -10.10
C GLN A 13 14.05 13.51 -11.54
N GLU A 14 15.04 14.31 -11.95
CA GLU A 14 15.65 14.17 -13.28
C GLU A 14 16.25 12.77 -13.49
N LEU A 15 16.93 12.24 -12.47
CA LEU A 15 17.46 10.88 -12.50
C LEU A 15 16.36 9.84 -12.55
N ALA A 16 15.25 10.02 -11.83
CA ALA A 16 14.16 9.04 -11.78
C ALA A 16 13.45 8.90 -13.12
N ASN A 17 13.31 10.02 -13.84
CA ASN A 17 12.75 10.05 -15.20
C ASN A 17 13.61 9.29 -16.23
N VAL A 18 14.92 9.17 -16.00
CA VAL A 18 15.84 8.47 -16.91
C VAL A 18 16.12 7.05 -16.46
N GLU A 19 16.54 6.87 -15.20
CA GLU A 19 16.89 5.58 -14.61
C GLU A 19 16.56 5.57 -13.10
N PRO A 20 15.38 5.07 -12.69
CA PRO A 20 14.94 5.03 -11.28
C PRO A 20 15.95 4.41 -10.31
N LYS A 21 16.74 3.44 -10.80
CA LYS A 21 17.79 2.80 -9.99
C LYS A 21 18.92 3.77 -9.63
N GLN A 22 19.27 4.70 -10.53
CA GLN A 22 20.25 5.74 -10.24
C GLN A 22 19.70 6.77 -9.25
N ALA A 23 18.43 7.14 -9.39
CA ALA A 23 17.75 8.04 -8.44
C ALA A 23 17.74 7.44 -7.03
N SER A 24 17.39 6.16 -6.90
CA SER A 24 17.46 5.41 -5.64
C SER A 24 18.87 5.44 -5.05
N LYS A 25 19.90 5.06 -5.82
CA LYS A 25 21.29 5.09 -5.35
C LYS A 25 21.75 6.50 -4.96
N ARG A 26 21.29 7.53 -5.68
CA ARG A 26 21.61 8.92 -5.38
C ARG A 26 20.98 9.35 -4.05
N PHE A 27 19.71 9.01 -3.81
CA PHE A 27 19.04 9.28 -2.54
C PHE A 27 19.76 8.61 -1.37
N GLU A 28 20.16 7.34 -1.50
CA GLU A 28 20.92 6.62 -0.47
C GLU A 28 22.24 7.33 -0.13
N LEU A 29 23.00 7.76 -1.14
CA LEU A 29 24.24 8.52 -0.92
C LEU A 29 23.97 9.84 -0.19
N ILE A 30 22.88 10.53 -0.52
CA ILE A 30 22.51 11.79 0.11
C ILE A 30 22.09 11.56 1.56
N ALA A 31 21.38 10.46 1.85
CA ALA A 31 20.99 10.06 3.20
C ALA A 31 22.20 9.81 4.12
N THR A 32 23.37 9.44 3.58
CA THR A 32 24.60 9.35 4.40
C THR A 32 25.20 10.70 4.81
N SER A 33 24.73 11.80 4.23
CA SER A 33 25.34 13.13 4.35
C SER A 33 24.41 14.21 4.91
N MET A 34 23.09 14.05 4.76
CA MET A 34 22.07 14.97 5.27
C MET A 34 21.46 14.42 6.56
N SER A 35 20.88 15.30 7.41
CA SER A 35 20.08 14.87 8.56
C SER A 35 18.66 14.49 8.15
N ASP A 36 17.97 13.72 8.99
CA ASP A 36 16.58 13.30 8.76
C ASP A 36 15.66 14.48 8.46
N ASP A 37 15.73 15.58 9.23
CA ASP A 37 14.95 16.81 8.97
C ASP A 37 15.16 17.36 7.54
N GLN A 38 16.40 17.30 7.03
CA GLN A 38 16.70 17.78 5.68
C GLN A 38 16.21 16.80 4.62
N LEU A 39 16.24 15.49 4.91
CA LEU A 39 15.72 14.46 4.01
C LEU A 39 14.20 14.51 3.92
N VAL A 40 13.51 14.80 5.03
CA VAL A 40 12.06 15.08 5.02
C VAL A 40 11.74 16.24 4.09
N GLU A 41 12.46 17.37 4.22
CA GLU A 41 12.27 18.51 3.32
C GLU A 41 12.57 18.16 1.84
N VAL A 42 13.54 17.28 1.56
CA VAL A 42 13.81 16.80 0.20
C VAL A 42 12.64 15.96 -0.32
N ILE A 43 12.14 15.01 0.48
CA ILE A 43 11.00 14.13 0.14
C ILE A 43 9.74 14.95 -0.13
N GLU A 44 9.46 15.98 0.67
CA GLU A 44 8.33 16.89 0.48
C GLU A 44 8.40 17.69 -0.84
N LYS A 45 9.60 17.88 -1.40
CA LYS A 45 9.82 18.55 -2.68
C LYS A 45 9.79 17.60 -3.87
N MET A 46 9.76 16.29 -3.62
CA MET A 46 9.67 15.28 -4.67
C MET A 46 8.22 15.04 -5.08
N ASP A 47 7.97 14.86 -6.38
CA ASP A 47 6.65 14.45 -6.83
C ASP A 47 6.35 12.99 -6.45
N ILE A 48 5.06 12.67 -6.37
CA ILE A 48 4.61 11.34 -5.95
C ILE A 48 5.06 10.24 -6.92
N VAL A 49 5.19 10.58 -8.21
CA VAL A 49 5.63 9.66 -9.27
C VAL A 49 7.06 9.21 -9.02
N THR A 50 7.96 10.14 -8.71
CA THR A 50 9.35 9.90 -8.36
C THR A 50 9.45 9.07 -7.09
N LEU A 51 8.68 9.44 -6.05
CA LEU A 51 8.65 8.69 -4.79
C LEU A 51 8.21 7.23 -5.04
N THR A 52 7.19 7.02 -5.88
CA THR A 52 6.68 5.68 -6.23
C THR A 52 7.70 4.89 -7.06
N GLN A 53 8.35 5.53 -8.03
CA GLN A 53 9.39 4.91 -8.86
C GLN A 53 10.56 4.39 -8.02
N ILE A 54 11.01 5.17 -7.03
CA ILE A 54 12.12 4.79 -6.15
C ILE A 54 11.69 3.67 -5.21
N ASN A 55 10.50 3.76 -4.59
CA ASN A 55 9.98 2.71 -3.71
C ASN A 55 9.70 1.39 -4.43
N SER A 56 9.43 1.44 -5.74
CA SER A 56 9.26 0.25 -6.58
C SER A 56 10.59 -0.44 -6.94
N GLN A 57 11.76 0.13 -6.60
CA GLN A 57 13.05 -0.52 -6.78
C GLN A 57 13.39 -1.37 -5.54
N HIS A 58 13.45 -2.68 -5.70
CA HIS A 58 13.63 -3.67 -4.61
C HIS A 58 15.01 -3.68 -3.92
N ASP A 59 15.88 -2.68 -4.10
CA ASP A 59 17.13 -2.56 -3.34
C ASP A 59 16.79 -1.95 -1.95
N ILE A 60 16.65 -2.83 -0.94
CA ILE A 60 15.99 -2.64 0.37
C ILE A 60 16.40 -1.37 1.16
N SER A 61 17.61 -0.83 0.99
CA SER A 61 18.10 0.25 1.85
C SER A 61 17.39 1.59 1.62
N CYS A 62 17.15 1.95 0.36
CA CYS A 62 16.66 3.27 0.00
C CYS A 62 15.15 3.47 0.24
N PRO A 63 14.29 2.51 -0.17
CA PRO A 63 12.90 2.52 0.23
C PRO A 63 12.77 2.62 1.76
N SER A 64 13.53 1.84 2.55
CA SER A 64 13.40 1.81 4.03
C SER A 64 13.48 3.21 4.62
N ILE A 65 14.55 3.93 4.27
CA ILE A 65 14.79 5.30 4.71
C ILE A 65 13.62 6.20 4.28
N MET A 66 13.16 6.11 3.03
CA MET A 66 12.05 6.93 2.55
C MET A 66 10.75 6.63 3.30
N SER A 67 10.40 5.36 3.48
CA SER A 67 9.17 4.93 4.14
C SER A 67 9.07 5.40 5.59
N GLU A 68 10.21 5.49 6.28
CA GLU A 68 10.30 6.01 7.65
C GLU A 68 10.16 7.54 7.71
N LEU A 69 10.60 8.27 6.67
CA LEU A 69 10.57 9.73 6.64
C LEU A 69 9.31 10.32 5.98
N MET A 70 8.58 9.52 5.21
CA MET A 70 7.34 9.95 4.56
C MET A 70 6.17 10.08 5.56
N THR A 71 5.29 11.03 5.25
CA THR A 71 3.99 11.20 5.91
C THR A 71 3.01 10.07 5.52
N PRO A 72 2.01 9.77 6.36
CA PRO A 72 0.94 8.82 6.01
C PRO A 72 0.26 9.13 4.67
N GLU A 73 0.04 10.41 4.36
CA GLU A 73 -0.58 10.86 3.12
C GLU A 73 0.29 10.57 1.89
N GLN A 74 1.61 10.80 2.00
CA GLN A 74 2.55 10.43 0.93
C GLN A 74 2.58 8.92 0.71
N ILE A 75 2.55 8.12 1.78
CA ILE A 75 2.48 6.65 1.67
C ILE A 75 1.18 6.23 0.98
N ARG A 76 0.03 6.79 1.38
CA ARG A 76 -1.26 6.55 0.70
C ARG A 76 -1.19 6.88 -0.78
N ASP A 77 -0.64 8.04 -1.12
CA ASP A 77 -0.58 8.48 -2.51
C ASP A 77 0.37 7.59 -3.34
N ILE A 78 1.46 7.06 -2.76
CA ILE A 78 2.30 6.03 -3.40
C ILE A 78 1.50 4.76 -3.67
N VAL A 79 0.72 4.29 -2.68
CA VAL A 79 -0.12 3.09 -2.83
C VAL A 79 -1.11 3.26 -3.98
N CYS A 80 -1.71 4.44 -4.12
CA CYS A 80 -2.60 4.76 -5.24
C CYS A 80 -1.89 4.74 -6.61
N GLN A 81 -0.59 5.05 -6.66
CA GLN A 81 0.21 5.10 -7.90
C GLN A 81 0.82 3.75 -8.28
N GLN A 82 1.05 2.88 -7.29
CA GLN A 82 1.68 1.57 -7.47
C GLN A 82 1.10 0.73 -8.62
N PRO A 83 -0.23 0.71 -8.88
CA PRO A 83 -0.84 0.02 -10.03
C PRO A 83 -0.18 0.27 -11.38
N LEU A 84 0.33 1.49 -11.62
CA LEU A 84 0.94 1.85 -12.90
C LEU A 84 2.27 1.14 -13.17
N TYR A 85 2.95 0.66 -12.13
CA TYR A 85 4.30 0.10 -12.22
C TYR A 85 4.35 -1.42 -12.35
N TRP A 86 3.25 -2.11 -11.98
CA TRP A 86 3.11 -3.55 -12.16
C TRP A 86 2.05 -3.93 -13.20
N GLU A 87 1.29 -2.98 -13.74
CA GLU A 87 0.25 -3.24 -14.77
C GLU A 87 0.78 -4.14 -15.90
N GLU A 88 1.94 -3.84 -16.47
CA GLU A 88 2.47 -4.62 -17.61
C GLU A 88 3.01 -5.99 -17.23
N LYS A 89 3.36 -6.19 -15.96
CA LYS A 89 4.10 -7.36 -15.49
C LYS A 89 3.21 -8.41 -14.84
N ILE A 90 2.19 -8.00 -14.07
CA ILE A 90 1.50 -8.89 -13.12
C ILE A 90 -0.03 -8.85 -13.27
N LYS A 91 -0.62 -7.92 -14.05
CA LYS A 91 -2.09 -7.73 -14.12
C LYS A 91 -2.93 -8.96 -14.51
N SER A 92 -2.31 -9.96 -15.16
CA SER A 92 -2.99 -11.18 -15.61
C SER A 92 -2.83 -12.36 -14.65
N ASN A 93 -2.08 -12.21 -13.55
CA ASN A 93 -1.87 -13.27 -12.56
C ASN A 93 -2.30 -12.79 -11.18
N ALA A 94 -3.47 -13.25 -10.73
CA ALA A 94 -4.05 -12.87 -9.44
C ALA A 94 -3.18 -13.28 -8.25
N GLU A 95 -2.52 -14.45 -8.31
CA GLU A 95 -1.66 -14.95 -7.23
C GLU A 95 -0.38 -14.11 -7.11
N GLU A 96 0.28 -13.81 -8.24
CA GLU A 96 1.44 -12.93 -8.25
C GLU A 96 1.08 -11.51 -7.78
N LEU A 97 -0.11 -11.02 -8.14
CA LEU A 97 -0.59 -9.70 -7.69
C LEU A 97 -0.83 -9.69 -6.19
N MET A 98 -1.44 -10.74 -5.63
CA MET A 98 -1.61 -10.89 -4.19
C MET A 98 -0.27 -10.91 -3.46
N GLN A 99 0.69 -11.71 -3.92
CA GLN A 99 2.00 -11.77 -3.28
C GLN A 99 2.73 -10.41 -3.38
N HIS A 100 2.73 -9.80 -4.55
CA HIS A 100 3.39 -8.50 -4.76
C HIS A 100 2.78 -7.40 -3.88
N THR A 101 1.44 -7.32 -3.83
CA THR A 101 0.74 -6.34 -3.00
C THR A 101 0.98 -6.62 -1.51
N PHE A 102 1.02 -7.89 -1.10
CA PHE A 102 1.34 -8.29 0.26
C PHE A 102 2.75 -7.86 0.67
N ASP A 103 3.77 -8.20 -0.14
CA ASP A 103 5.16 -7.85 0.13
C ASP A 103 5.32 -6.34 0.26
N PHE A 104 4.69 -5.58 -0.64
CA PHE A 104 4.74 -4.12 -0.64
C PHE A 104 4.05 -3.50 0.59
N MET A 105 2.86 -3.98 0.97
CA MET A 105 2.14 -3.49 2.14
C MET A 105 2.84 -3.87 3.44
N THR A 106 3.31 -5.11 3.56
CA THR A 106 4.11 -5.57 4.69
C THR A 106 5.34 -4.70 4.87
N TYR A 107 6.03 -4.42 3.76
CA TYR A 107 7.18 -3.53 3.75
C TYR A 107 6.82 -2.12 4.24
N LEU A 108 5.82 -1.47 3.65
CA LEU A 108 5.45 -0.09 4.01
C LEU A 108 4.91 0.04 5.44
N ILE A 109 4.20 -0.95 5.96
CA ILE A 109 3.54 -0.86 7.26
C ILE A 109 4.47 -1.34 8.37
N ARG A 110 5.14 -2.49 8.21
CA ARG A 110 5.88 -3.10 9.33
C ARG A 110 7.21 -2.44 9.63
N ILE A 111 7.83 -1.79 8.65
CA ILE A 111 9.15 -1.17 8.83
C ILE A 111 9.08 0.14 9.62
N GLN A 112 7.88 0.65 9.88
CA GLN A 112 7.66 1.90 10.58
C GLN A 112 8.17 1.83 12.02
N ASP A 113 8.74 2.93 12.46
CA ASP A 113 9.43 3.12 13.75
C ASP A 113 8.51 3.08 14.97
N SER A 114 7.21 3.31 14.77
CA SER A 114 6.22 3.42 15.84
C SER A 114 4.85 2.86 15.46
N GLU A 115 4.16 2.27 16.45
CA GLU A 115 2.78 1.78 16.30
C GLU A 115 1.79 2.91 15.99
N GLU A 116 2.07 4.12 16.48
CA GLU A 116 1.29 5.32 16.17
C GLU A 116 1.34 5.63 14.68
N LYS A 117 2.53 5.60 14.06
CA LYS A 117 2.69 5.83 12.63
C LYS A 117 2.08 4.71 11.80
N GLN A 118 2.23 3.45 12.22
CA GLN A 118 1.54 2.30 11.59
C GLN A 118 0.04 2.51 11.54
N THR A 119 -0.56 2.93 12.66
CA THR A 119 -2.00 3.19 12.78
C THR A 119 -2.41 4.34 11.88
N ALA A 120 -1.67 5.46 11.90
CA ALA A 120 -1.96 6.62 11.06
C ALA A 120 -1.89 6.30 9.56
N ILE A 121 -0.92 5.47 9.13
CA ILE A 121 -0.83 4.99 7.74
C ILE A 121 -2.08 4.16 7.38
N LEU A 122 -2.45 3.20 8.23
CA LEU A 122 -3.62 2.34 7.98
C LEU A 122 -4.91 3.15 7.89
N GLU A 123 -5.10 4.12 8.77
CA GLU A 123 -6.27 5.01 8.75
C GLU A 123 -6.26 5.88 7.49
N CYS A 124 -5.11 6.47 7.12
CA CYS A 124 -4.98 7.28 5.92
C CYS A 124 -5.25 6.47 4.63
N LEU A 125 -4.78 5.22 4.56
CA LEU A 125 -5.09 4.30 3.46
C LEU A 125 -6.59 4.01 3.37
N ALA A 126 -7.30 3.92 4.50
CA ALA A 126 -8.73 3.64 4.52
C ALA A 126 -9.60 4.83 4.08
N GLU A 127 -9.07 6.05 4.08
CA GLU A 127 -9.78 7.26 3.63
C GLU A 127 -9.92 7.34 2.10
N ASP A 128 -8.98 6.77 1.35
CA ASP A 128 -9.03 6.71 -0.12
C ASP A 128 -9.52 5.31 -0.57
N PRO A 129 -10.65 5.20 -1.30
CA PRO A 129 -11.18 3.92 -1.74
C PRO A 129 -10.19 3.08 -2.56
N ALA A 130 -9.35 3.71 -3.38
CA ALA A 130 -8.34 3.01 -4.19
C ALA A 130 -7.26 2.40 -3.29
N ALA A 131 -6.82 3.15 -2.29
CA ALA A 131 -5.81 2.70 -1.35
C ALA A 131 -6.32 1.58 -0.42
N LEU A 132 -7.53 1.74 0.13
CA LEU A 132 -8.18 0.70 0.94
C LEU A 132 -8.31 -0.62 0.16
N PHE A 133 -8.62 -0.48 -1.12
CA PHE A 133 -8.80 -1.60 -2.01
C PHE A 133 -7.49 -2.27 -2.38
N TYR A 134 -6.44 -1.50 -2.69
CA TYR A 134 -5.10 -2.03 -2.86
C TYR A 134 -4.64 -2.81 -1.60
N LEU A 135 -4.87 -2.23 -0.41
CA LEU A 135 -4.58 -2.85 0.88
C LEU A 135 -5.35 -4.17 1.07
N SER A 136 -6.53 -4.32 0.47
CA SER A 136 -7.36 -5.51 0.63
C SER A 136 -6.94 -6.71 -0.23
N ILE A 137 -6.21 -6.48 -1.33
CA ILE A 137 -5.88 -7.52 -2.33
C ILE A 137 -5.27 -8.79 -1.68
N PRO A 138 -4.28 -8.69 -0.77
CA PRO A 138 -3.68 -9.85 -0.11
C PRO A 138 -4.67 -10.73 0.66
N PHE A 139 -5.82 -10.19 1.05
CA PHE A 139 -6.78 -10.84 1.95
C PHE A 139 -8.02 -11.35 1.22
N ILE A 140 -8.16 -11.10 -0.09
CA ILE A 140 -9.38 -11.44 -0.84
C ILE A 140 -9.63 -12.96 -0.81
N GLU A 141 -8.63 -13.77 -1.13
CA GLU A 141 -8.74 -15.23 -1.05
C GLU A 141 -8.99 -15.70 0.38
N LEU A 142 -8.30 -15.12 1.37
CA LEU A 142 -8.49 -15.49 2.79
C LEU A 142 -9.92 -15.23 3.28
N ILE A 143 -10.54 -14.13 2.82
CA ILE A 143 -11.86 -13.69 3.28
C ILE A 143 -12.99 -14.33 2.46
N LEU A 144 -12.79 -14.58 1.15
CA LEU A 144 -13.82 -15.08 0.24
C LEU A 144 -13.62 -16.55 -0.19
N GLY A 145 -12.37 -16.99 -0.31
CA GLY A 145 -12.00 -18.35 -0.75
C GLY A 145 -12.41 -19.44 0.24
N GLY A 146 -12.51 -19.13 1.53
CA GLY A 146 -13.04 -20.03 2.56
C GLY A 146 -14.52 -20.43 2.39
N SER A 147 -15.25 -19.82 1.44
CA SER A 147 -16.65 -20.19 1.16
C SER A 147 -16.81 -21.46 0.30
N SER A 148 -15.72 -22.06 -0.19
CA SER A 148 -15.77 -23.18 -1.15
C SER A 148 -14.92 -24.38 -0.73
N GLY A 149 -15.35 -25.10 0.31
CA GLY A 149 -14.97 -26.51 0.55
C GLY A 149 -14.19 -26.77 1.83
N ASP A 150 -14.87 -27.39 2.80
CA ASP A 150 -14.37 -28.22 3.91
C ASP A 150 -13.06 -27.78 4.60
N ASP A 151 -13.21 -26.98 5.66
CA ASP A 151 -12.68 -27.24 7.02
C ASP A 151 -12.71 -25.95 7.84
N ASP A 152 -13.89 -25.67 8.40
CA ASP A 152 -14.07 -25.48 9.84
C ASP A 152 -15.56 -25.21 10.03
N GLU A 153 -16.26 -26.22 10.55
CA GLU A 153 -17.42 -25.97 11.40
C GLU A 153 -16.94 -25.01 12.50
N ILE A 154 -17.04 -23.69 12.24
CA ILE A 154 -17.41 -22.77 13.31
C ILE A 154 -18.75 -23.33 13.75
N ASN A 155 -18.68 -24.12 14.80
CA ASN A 155 -19.80 -24.73 15.46
C ASN A 155 -20.68 -23.57 15.96
N ASP A 156 -21.56 -23.08 15.08
CA ASP A 156 -22.80 -22.38 15.42
C ASP A 156 -23.70 -23.42 16.11
N THR A 157 -23.20 -23.93 17.23
CA THR A 157 -24.02 -24.52 18.27
C THR A 157 -24.90 -23.39 18.74
N PHE A 158 -26.13 -23.38 18.23
CA PHE A 158 -27.30 -22.70 18.76
C PHE A 158 -27.14 -22.38 20.25
N ASP A 159 -26.79 -21.14 20.58
CA ASP A 159 -26.84 -20.62 21.94
C ASP A 159 -28.13 -19.79 22.07
N ASP A 160 -29.22 -20.50 22.38
CA ASP A 160 -30.56 -19.94 22.58
C ASP A 160 -30.79 -19.51 24.05
N GLU A 161 -29.72 -19.32 24.84
CA GLU A 161 -29.79 -18.81 26.21
C GLU A 161 -28.86 -17.60 26.35
N ALA A 162 -29.46 -16.42 26.45
CA ALA A 162 -28.78 -15.17 26.70
C ALA A 162 -28.12 -15.17 28.10
N ASP A 163 -26.84 -15.54 28.18
CA ASP A 163 -25.98 -15.24 29.33
C ASP A 163 -25.05 -14.07 28.97
N GLU A 164 -25.31 -12.89 29.54
CA GLU A 164 -24.58 -11.63 29.33
C GLU A 164 -23.15 -11.62 29.93
N GLU A 165 -22.47 -12.76 30.07
CA GLU A 165 -21.16 -12.84 30.74
C GLU A 165 -20.20 -13.92 30.18
N THR A 166 -20.21 -14.20 28.87
CA THR A 166 -19.14 -14.95 28.19
C THR A 166 -18.10 -13.98 27.61
N VAL A 167 -17.09 -13.61 28.42
CA VAL A 167 -15.85 -13.04 27.89
C VAL A 167 -15.15 -14.14 27.09
N GLY A 168 -15.18 -14.01 25.77
CA GLY A 168 -15.05 -15.08 24.80
C GLY A 168 -13.73 -15.87 24.83
N TYR A 169 -13.86 -17.20 24.82
CA TYR A 169 -12.77 -18.13 24.49
C TYR A 169 -12.23 -17.96 23.05
N SER A 170 -12.95 -17.26 22.17
CA SER A 170 -12.58 -16.99 20.78
C SER A 170 -11.45 -15.97 20.61
N ASP A 171 -11.39 -14.94 21.46
CA ASP A 171 -10.38 -13.88 21.34
C ASP A 171 -8.99 -14.38 21.75
N TRP A 172 -8.90 -15.20 22.81
CA TRP A 172 -7.64 -15.80 23.27
C TRP A 172 -6.99 -16.69 22.22
N GLN A 173 -7.78 -17.47 21.47
CA GLN A 173 -7.27 -18.40 20.48
C GLN A 173 -6.79 -17.68 19.21
N ALA A 174 -7.50 -16.60 18.81
CA ALA A 174 -7.08 -15.75 17.69
C ALA A 174 -5.80 -14.95 18.01
N ASP A 175 -5.64 -14.48 19.24
CA ASP A 175 -4.43 -13.78 19.70
C ASP A 175 -3.23 -14.74 19.82
N GLU A 176 -3.43 -15.96 20.31
CA GLU A 176 -2.38 -16.98 20.42
C GLU A 176 -1.93 -17.47 19.03
N GLU A 177 -2.86 -17.65 18.09
CA GLU A 177 -2.55 -17.96 16.69
C GLU A 177 -1.79 -16.80 16.01
N ALA A 178 -2.19 -15.54 16.23
CA ALA A 178 -1.52 -14.38 15.64
C ALA A 178 -0.02 -14.30 15.99
N HIS A 179 0.36 -14.68 17.20
CA HIS A 179 1.76 -14.73 17.64
C HIS A 179 2.59 -15.86 17.01
N SER A 180 1.93 -16.85 16.41
CA SER A 180 2.57 -18.00 15.77
C SER A 180 2.73 -17.86 14.24
N LEU A 181 2.11 -16.85 13.64
CA LEU A 181 2.13 -16.62 12.20
C LEU A 181 3.49 -16.11 11.71
N SER A 182 3.94 -16.64 10.57
CA SER A 182 5.12 -16.12 9.88
C SER A 182 4.89 -14.68 9.42
N ILE A 183 5.93 -13.86 9.39
CA ILE A 183 5.85 -12.50 8.84
C ILE A 183 5.48 -12.48 7.36
N ASP A 184 5.80 -13.58 6.65
CA ASP A 184 5.50 -13.78 5.23
C ASP A 184 4.07 -14.32 4.99
N ASP A 185 3.26 -14.49 6.04
CA ASP A 185 1.86 -14.92 5.93
C ASP A 185 0.92 -13.70 5.90
N PRO A 186 0.05 -13.53 4.89
CA PRO A 186 -0.95 -12.47 4.84
C PRO A 186 -1.84 -12.39 6.09
N ARG A 187 -2.11 -13.51 6.77
CA ARG A 187 -2.84 -13.53 8.05
C ARG A 187 -2.14 -12.72 9.13
N SER A 188 -0.80 -12.70 9.12
CA SER A 188 0.00 -11.92 10.06
C SER A 188 -0.21 -10.42 9.87
N LEU A 189 -0.26 -9.95 8.61
CA LEU A 189 -0.51 -8.53 8.33
C LEU A 189 -1.95 -8.15 8.68
N LEU A 190 -2.92 -9.03 8.40
CA LEU A 190 -4.30 -8.83 8.79
C LEU A 190 -4.47 -8.75 10.33
N ALA A 191 -3.75 -9.57 11.09
CA ALA A 191 -3.72 -9.51 12.55
C ALA A 191 -3.14 -8.18 13.05
N LEU A 192 -2.06 -7.68 12.45
CA LEU A 192 -1.52 -6.35 12.75
C LEU A 192 -2.56 -5.25 12.48
N ILE A 193 -3.27 -5.32 11.36
CA ILE A 193 -4.34 -4.36 11.03
C ILE A 193 -5.46 -4.41 12.07
N ARG A 194 -5.87 -5.60 12.52
CA ARG A 194 -6.89 -5.76 13.57
C ARG A 194 -6.46 -5.09 14.87
N ASP A 195 -5.22 -5.32 15.30
CA ASP A 195 -4.68 -4.83 16.56
C ASP A 195 -4.45 -3.31 16.54
N ARG A 196 -3.89 -2.78 15.44
CA ARG A 196 -3.55 -1.35 15.29
C ARG A 196 -4.74 -0.50 14.86
N ALA A 197 -5.54 -0.97 13.89
CA ALA A 197 -6.59 -0.19 13.24
C ALA A 197 -7.86 -1.03 12.97
N PRO A 198 -8.63 -1.41 14.00
CA PRO A 198 -9.77 -2.33 13.86
C PRO A 198 -10.88 -1.81 12.94
N ASN A 199 -11.01 -0.49 12.78
CA ASN A 199 -11.95 0.11 11.83
C ASN A 199 -11.55 -0.13 10.37
N VAL A 200 -10.25 -0.22 10.09
CA VAL A 200 -9.71 -0.53 8.75
C VAL A 200 -9.99 -2.00 8.42
N GLU A 201 -9.79 -2.92 9.36
CA GLU A 201 -10.18 -4.33 9.17
C GLU A 201 -11.67 -4.45 8.83
N LYS A 202 -12.53 -3.73 9.56
CA LYS A 202 -13.98 -3.70 9.28
C LYS A 202 -14.28 -3.13 7.89
N ALA A 203 -13.58 -2.07 7.46
CA ALA A 203 -13.74 -1.48 6.14
C ALA A 203 -13.36 -2.48 5.03
N ILE A 204 -12.23 -3.19 5.17
CA ILE A 204 -11.79 -4.25 4.27
C ILE A 204 -12.87 -5.34 4.16
N LYS A 205 -13.32 -5.88 5.30
CA LYS A 205 -14.36 -6.94 5.32
C LYS A 205 -15.67 -6.49 4.67
N ASN A 206 -16.11 -5.26 4.94
CA ASN A 206 -17.37 -4.74 4.39
C ASN A 206 -17.30 -4.54 2.87
N MET A 207 -16.15 -4.09 2.37
CA MET A 207 -15.90 -3.94 0.93
C MET A 207 -15.96 -5.29 0.20
N LEU A 208 -15.35 -6.33 0.79
CA LEU A 208 -15.29 -7.66 0.16
C LEU A 208 -16.59 -8.47 0.28
N ARG A 209 -17.37 -8.28 1.37
CA ARG A 209 -18.64 -8.99 1.60
C ARG A 209 -19.71 -8.77 0.53
N ASN A 210 -19.65 -7.66 -0.20
CA ASN A 210 -20.64 -7.33 -1.23
C ASN A 210 -20.34 -7.97 -2.59
N THR A 211 -19.26 -8.74 -2.70
CA THR A 211 -18.75 -9.24 -3.98
C THR A 211 -18.96 -10.75 -4.08
N GLY A 212 -20.14 -11.17 -4.56
CA GLY A 212 -20.54 -12.59 -4.68
C GLY A 212 -19.88 -13.37 -5.83
N SER A 213 -18.66 -13.01 -6.21
CA SER A 213 -17.93 -13.55 -7.37
C SER A 213 -16.72 -14.38 -6.94
N ASP A 214 -16.21 -15.19 -7.87
CA ASP A 214 -14.91 -15.87 -7.73
C ASP A 214 -13.81 -14.85 -7.41
N TRP A 215 -12.99 -15.13 -6.39
CA TRP A 215 -11.97 -14.21 -5.87
C TRP A 215 -10.94 -13.81 -6.93
N GLN A 216 -10.64 -14.69 -7.88
CA GLN A 216 -9.74 -14.39 -9.01
C GLN A 216 -10.35 -13.36 -9.98
N LEU A 217 -11.67 -13.46 -10.21
CA LEU A 217 -12.40 -12.50 -11.04
C LEU A 217 -12.44 -11.13 -10.37
N ILE A 218 -12.65 -11.12 -9.05
CA ILE A 218 -12.62 -9.92 -8.21
C ILE A 218 -11.28 -9.22 -8.38
N ILE A 219 -10.17 -9.92 -8.13
CA ILE A 219 -8.81 -9.35 -8.26
C ILE A 219 -8.56 -8.82 -9.67
N SER A 220 -9.00 -9.53 -10.71
CA SER A 220 -8.77 -9.10 -12.10
C SER A 220 -9.54 -7.82 -12.47
N GLN A 221 -10.81 -7.72 -12.04
CA GLN A 221 -11.63 -6.51 -12.22
C GLN A 221 -11.04 -5.33 -11.44
N PHE A 222 -10.62 -5.63 -10.21
CA PHE A 222 -10.05 -4.70 -9.27
C PHE A 222 -8.70 -4.12 -9.73
N ALA A 223 -7.82 -4.98 -10.26
CA ALA A 223 -6.56 -4.54 -10.86
C ALA A 223 -6.79 -3.56 -12.02
N SER A 224 -7.81 -3.82 -12.84
CA SER A 224 -8.16 -2.94 -13.97
C SER A 224 -8.69 -1.59 -13.49
N GLU A 225 -9.54 -1.59 -12.47
CA GLU A 225 -10.11 -0.37 -11.89
C GLU A 225 -9.04 0.50 -11.21
N LEU A 226 -8.14 -0.11 -10.44
CA LEU A 226 -7.02 0.59 -9.81
C LEU A 226 -6.13 1.30 -10.83
N VAL A 227 -5.84 0.64 -11.95
CA VAL A 227 -5.04 1.23 -13.03
C VAL A 227 -5.76 2.44 -13.64
N ILE A 228 -7.08 2.36 -13.84
CA ILE A 228 -7.87 3.48 -14.37
C ILE A 228 -7.83 4.65 -13.39
N GLN A 229 -8.13 4.41 -12.11
CA GLN A 229 -8.13 5.45 -11.08
C GLN A 229 -6.74 6.10 -10.95
N ALA A 230 -5.66 5.32 -11.00
CA ALA A 230 -4.30 5.84 -10.96
C ALA A 230 -3.96 6.71 -12.19
N LYS A 231 -4.40 6.30 -13.39
CA LYS A 231 -4.24 7.09 -14.63
C LYS A 231 -5.03 8.40 -14.58
N GLU A 232 -6.26 8.37 -14.08
CA GLU A 232 -7.10 9.56 -13.90
C GLU A 232 -6.46 10.55 -12.92
N LYS A 233 -5.93 10.06 -11.79
CA LYS A 233 -5.23 10.89 -10.78
C LYS A 233 -4.01 11.60 -11.38
N ASN A 234 -3.31 10.97 -12.32
CA ASN A 234 -2.16 11.56 -13.01
C ASN A 234 -2.53 12.52 -14.15
N GLN A 235 -3.67 12.32 -14.82
CA GLN A 235 -4.15 13.25 -15.85
C GLN A 235 -4.59 14.59 -15.27
N VAL A 236 -5.10 14.61 -14.03
CA VAL A 236 -5.47 15.86 -13.33
C VAL A 236 -4.23 16.70 -12.99
N THR A 237 -3.06 16.11 -12.85
CA THR A 237 -1.79 16.84 -12.66
C THR A 237 -1.20 17.45 -13.93
N ASP A 238 -1.74 17.14 -15.12
CA ASP A 238 -1.21 17.60 -16.40
C ASP A 238 -1.95 18.85 -16.92
N GLU A 239 -2.10 19.88 -16.07
CA GLU A 239 -2.62 21.20 -16.48
C GLU A 239 -1.66 21.96 -17.43
N TYR A 240 -0.55 21.36 -17.85
CA TYR A 240 0.43 21.94 -18.78
C TYR A 240 0.56 21.19 -20.13
N ALA A 241 -0.06 20.01 -20.30
CA ALA A 241 -0.11 19.34 -21.61
C ALA A 241 -0.78 20.18 -22.70
N GLU A 242 -1.73 21.06 -22.36
CA GLU A 242 -2.38 21.94 -23.34
C GLU A 242 -1.44 23.02 -23.92
N VAL A 243 -0.29 23.28 -23.28
CA VAL A 243 0.66 24.29 -23.76
C VAL A 243 1.60 23.71 -24.83
N ASP A 244 1.92 22.42 -24.79
CA ASP A 244 2.83 21.78 -25.75
C ASP A 244 2.14 21.56 -27.12
N ASP A 245 0.83 21.27 -27.11
CA ASP A 245 0.02 21.22 -28.34
C ASP A 245 -0.16 22.60 -29.01
N MET A 246 -0.08 23.71 -28.25
CA MET A 246 -0.18 25.07 -28.80
C MET A 246 1.08 25.53 -29.58
N PHE A 247 2.23 24.88 -29.41
CA PHE A 247 3.46 25.18 -30.16
C PHE A 247 3.71 24.24 -31.34
N SER A 248 2.89 23.20 -31.53
CA SER A 248 2.94 22.29 -32.69
C SER A 248 2.56 22.95 -34.03
N PHE A 249 2.05 24.18 -34.02
CA PHE A 249 1.68 24.94 -35.22
C PHE A 249 2.84 25.72 -35.87
N LEU A 250 4.06 25.63 -35.33
CA LEU A 250 5.22 26.42 -35.80
C LEU A 250 6.36 25.61 -36.44
N ASP A 251 6.12 24.36 -36.84
CA ASP A 251 6.99 23.61 -37.78
C ASP A 251 6.32 23.41 -39.15
#